data_AF-W6KZ17-F1
#
_entry.id   AF-W6KZ17-F1
#
_cell.length_a   1.000
_cell.length_b   1.000
_cell.length_c   1.000
_cell.angle_alpha   90.00
_cell.angle_beta   90.00
_cell.angle_gamma   90.00
#
_symmetry.space_group_name_H-M   'P 1'
#
loop_
_entity.id
_entity.type
_entity.pdbx_description
1 polymer ?
#
loop_
_entity_poly.entity_id
_entity_poly.type
_entity_poly.pdbx_seq_one_letter_code
_entity_poly.pdbx_strand_id
1 'polypeptide(L)'
;MPLPVTAAFNKHQVSRADGNAVLPRSRIAIAGIEAGYNLQSPVINDAVSRSQYPGQLTREEFIDFCELNKSSYISLEDLAKSVVIVAPSNVITRASLEKIFNEARSNDNPLSEDEIDELFNILDNEHKGAFTADYFMQALYGDEGSLCLAEQRANNVLKAKMLKDAEHNAQKSGRNSKPIKNKTKACC
;
A
#
# COMPACT_ATOMS: atom_id res chain seq x y z
N MET A 1 -1.88 10.57 8.73
CA MET A 1 -0.49 10.43 9.17
C MET A 1 -0.33 9.03 9.73
N PRO A 2 0.74 8.28 9.37
CA PRO A 2 1.03 7.01 10.03
C PRO A 2 1.11 7.15 11.54
N LEU A 3 0.96 6.05 12.28
CA LEU A 3 1.20 6.11 13.71
C LEU A 3 2.65 6.61 13.94
N PRO A 4 2.87 7.52 14.90
CA PRO A 4 4.23 7.84 15.33
C PRO A 4 4.98 6.54 15.65
N VAL A 5 6.25 6.43 15.27
CA VAL A 5 7.06 5.20 15.48
C VAL A 5 6.99 4.73 16.94
N THR A 6 6.96 5.66 17.88
CA THR A 6 6.79 5.41 19.32
C THR A 6 5.42 4.81 19.67
N ALA A 7 4.34 5.23 19.02
CA ALA A 7 3.01 4.69 19.22
C ALA A 7 2.88 3.28 18.66
N ALA A 8 3.45 3.02 17.46
CA ALA A 8 3.51 1.69 16.88
C ALA A 8 4.32 0.73 17.76
N PHE A 9 5.45 1.18 18.30
CA PHE A 9 6.22 0.41 19.31
C PHE A 9 5.35 0.08 20.53
N ASN A 10 4.68 1.08 21.13
CA ASN A 10 3.89 0.89 22.34
C ASN A 10 2.72 -0.08 22.16
N LYS A 11 2.14 -0.15 20.96
CA LYS A 11 1.05 -1.07 20.65
C LYS A 11 1.50 -2.53 20.63
N HIS A 12 2.75 -2.78 20.21
CA HIS A 12 3.26 -4.13 19.96
C HIS A 12 4.35 -4.59 20.93
N GLN A 13 4.81 -3.74 21.85
CA GLN A 13 5.83 -4.10 22.83
C GLN A 13 5.42 -5.26 23.75
N VAL A 14 6.40 -5.95 24.29
CA VAL A 14 6.27 -6.90 25.39
C VAL A 14 7.19 -6.50 26.54
N SER A 15 6.77 -6.76 27.77
CA SER A 15 7.63 -6.62 28.94
C SER A 15 8.50 -7.86 29.10
N ARG A 16 9.81 -7.67 29.14
CA ARG A 16 10.77 -8.71 29.51
C ARG A 16 10.76 -8.96 31.02
N ALA A 17 11.38 -10.06 31.45
CA ALA A 17 11.51 -10.43 32.85
C ALA A 17 12.29 -9.40 33.69
N ASP A 18 13.18 -8.63 33.06
CA ASP A 18 13.95 -7.55 33.69
C ASP A 18 13.19 -6.21 33.73
N GLY A 19 11.92 -6.19 33.29
CA GLY A 19 11.06 -5.01 33.30
C GLY A 19 11.21 -4.11 32.07
N ASN A 20 12.16 -4.38 31.16
CA ASN A 20 12.34 -3.60 29.95
C ASN A 20 11.27 -3.92 28.90
N ALA A 21 10.72 -2.88 28.28
CA ALA A 21 9.81 -3.02 27.15
C ALA A 21 10.61 -3.17 25.85
N VAL A 22 10.28 -4.21 25.08
CA VAL A 22 10.94 -4.50 23.81
C VAL A 22 9.95 -4.93 22.75
N LEU A 23 10.35 -4.81 21.49
CA LEU A 23 9.65 -5.31 20.33
C LEU A 23 10.32 -6.60 19.85
N PRO A 24 9.67 -7.77 20.00
CA PRO A 24 10.20 -9.03 19.50
C PRO A 24 10.29 -9.02 17.97
N ARG A 25 11.23 -9.77 17.41
CA ARG A 25 11.42 -9.92 15.96
C ARG A 25 10.13 -10.16 15.17
N SER A 26 9.21 -10.98 15.68
CA SER A 26 7.95 -11.29 14.99
C SER A 26 7.00 -10.08 14.89
N ARG A 27 7.19 -9.03 15.70
CA ARG A 27 6.30 -7.85 15.71
C ARG A 27 6.88 -6.63 15.01
N ILE A 28 8.16 -6.68 14.62
CA ILE A 28 8.86 -5.52 14.04
C ILE A 28 8.28 -5.13 12.68
N ALA A 29 8.00 -6.09 11.80
CA ALA A 29 7.44 -5.81 10.48
C ALA A 29 6.09 -5.08 10.60
N ILE A 30 5.21 -5.59 11.45
CA ILE A 30 3.88 -5.01 11.72
C ILE A 30 3.98 -3.61 12.30
N ALA A 31 4.79 -3.40 13.35
CA ALA A 31 4.97 -2.08 13.94
C ALA A 31 5.59 -1.10 12.93
N GLY A 32 6.50 -1.59 12.09
CA GLY A 32 7.04 -0.83 10.96
C GLY A 32 5.93 -0.38 10.02
N ILE A 33 5.08 -1.30 9.57
CA ILE A 33 3.99 -1.03 8.62
C ILE A 33 3.01 0.00 9.18
N GLU A 34 2.62 -0.12 10.44
CA GLU A 34 1.75 0.87 11.12
C GLU A 34 2.41 2.24 11.27
N ALA A 35 3.75 2.28 11.35
CA ALA A 35 4.53 3.51 11.32
C ALA A 35 4.82 4.02 9.88
N GLY A 36 4.29 3.35 8.85
CA GLY A 36 4.47 3.70 7.43
C GLY A 36 5.71 3.08 6.77
N TYR A 37 6.43 2.18 7.45
CA TYR A 37 7.64 1.54 6.96
C TYR A 37 7.40 0.10 6.55
N ASN A 38 7.70 -0.23 5.28
CA ASN A 38 7.74 -1.61 4.83
C ASN A 38 9.15 -2.19 5.07
N LEU A 39 9.40 -2.59 6.33
CA LEU A 39 10.68 -3.14 6.83
C LEU A 39 10.78 -4.63 6.49
N GLN A 40 11.88 -5.03 5.86
CA GLN A 40 12.05 -6.38 5.33
C GLN A 40 12.73 -7.33 6.33
N SER A 41 12.31 -8.60 6.31
CA SER A 41 12.86 -9.66 7.16
C SER A 41 14.40 -9.74 7.24
N PRO A 42 15.20 -9.69 6.15
CA PRO A 42 16.66 -9.75 6.24
C PRO A 42 17.27 -8.55 6.98
N VAL A 43 16.73 -7.36 6.74
CA VAL A 43 17.19 -6.11 7.38
C VAL A 43 16.80 -6.09 8.85
N ILE A 44 15.59 -6.58 9.16
CA ILE A 44 15.16 -6.78 10.54
C ILE A 44 16.05 -7.81 11.24
N ASN A 45 16.38 -8.93 10.59
CA ASN A 45 17.23 -9.98 11.14
C ASN A 45 18.63 -9.47 11.48
N ASP A 46 19.24 -8.68 10.60
CA ASP A 46 20.54 -8.05 10.90
C ASP A 46 20.43 -7.08 12.08
N ALA A 47 19.39 -6.23 12.12
CA ALA A 47 19.18 -5.30 13.23
C ALA A 47 19.01 -6.00 14.58
N VAL A 48 18.14 -7.01 14.67
CA VAL A 48 17.92 -7.75 15.94
C VAL A 48 19.10 -8.63 16.33
N SER A 49 20.03 -8.93 15.42
CA SER A 49 21.24 -9.69 15.75
C SER A 49 22.31 -8.81 16.43
N ARG A 50 22.23 -7.48 16.21
CA ARG A 50 23.18 -6.48 16.72
C ARG A 50 22.60 -5.65 17.86
N SER A 51 21.35 -5.87 18.22
CA SER A 51 20.67 -5.14 19.29
C SER A 51 21.19 -5.53 20.67
N GLN A 52 20.84 -4.70 21.66
CA GLN A 52 21.12 -4.93 23.07
C GLN A 52 20.57 -6.28 23.55
N TYR A 53 19.42 -6.68 23.02
CA TYR A 53 18.76 -7.95 23.34
C TYR A 53 18.56 -8.77 22.06
N PRO A 54 19.40 -9.77 21.77
CA PRO A 54 19.31 -10.54 20.54
C PRO A 54 17.90 -11.06 20.26
N GLY A 55 17.41 -10.78 19.05
CA GLY A 55 16.04 -11.13 18.61
C GLY A 55 14.96 -10.10 19.00
N GLN A 56 15.33 -8.98 19.61
CA GLN A 56 14.42 -7.95 20.13
C GLN A 56 15.00 -6.55 19.89
N LEU A 57 14.15 -5.54 19.77
CA LEU A 57 14.56 -4.14 19.74
C LEU A 57 13.97 -3.39 20.94
N THR A 58 14.76 -2.54 21.59
CA THR A 58 14.23 -1.52 22.50
C THR A 58 13.47 -0.44 21.73
N ARG A 59 12.86 0.50 22.45
CA ARG A 59 12.16 1.62 21.83
C ARG A 59 13.13 2.46 20.98
N GLU A 60 14.26 2.80 21.57
CA GLU A 60 15.30 3.63 20.95
C GLU A 60 15.87 2.94 19.71
N GLU A 61 16.18 1.64 19.83
CA GLU A 61 16.68 0.84 18.70
C GLU A 61 15.66 0.74 17.55
N PHE A 62 14.36 0.62 17.86
CA PHE A 62 13.32 0.58 16.84
C PHE A 62 13.15 1.94 16.14
N ILE A 63 13.25 3.05 16.86
CA ILE A 63 13.22 4.40 16.28
C ILE A 63 14.42 4.58 15.34
N ASP A 64 15.63 4.31 15.81
CA ASP A 64 16.85 4.41 15.02
C ASP A 64 16.79 3.50 13.80
N PHE A 65 16.26 2.27 13.97
CA PHE A 65 16.07 1.33 12.88
C PHE A 65 15.14 1.88 11.79
N CYS A 66 14.01 2.48 12.15
CA CYS A 66 13.11 3.13 11.19
C CYS A 66 13.79 4.33 10.51
N GLU A 67 14.57 5.13 11.24
CA GLU A 67 15.29 6.28 10.67
C GLU A 67 16.39 5.88 9.69
N LEU A 68 17.11 4.79 9.97
CA LEU A 68 18.11 4.21 9.07
C LEU A 68 17.46 3.65 7.80
N ASN A 69 16.20 3.21 7.89
CA ASN A 69 15.43 2.64 6.79
C ASN A 69 14.39 3.61 6.23
N LYS A 70 14.68 4.92 6.18
CA LYS A 70 13.79 5.93 5.56
C LYS A 70 13.42 5.64 4.11
N SER A 71 14.31 5.01 3.35
CA SER A 71 14.02 4.53 1.98
C SER A 71 12.89 3.50 1.95
N SER A 72 12.60 2.88 3.09
CA SER A 72 11.53 1.90 3.23
C SER A 72 10.17 2.49 3.56
N TYR A 73 10.10 3.80 3.80
CA TYR A 73 8.85 4.51 4.05
C TYR A 73 7.96 4.50 2.81
N ILE A 74 6.69 4.16 2.98
CA ILE A 74 5.67 4.24 1.93
C ILE A 74 4.86 5.51 2.19
N SER A 75 4.75 6.37 1.17
CA SER A 75 3.89 7.55 1.28
C SER A 75 2.41 7.14 1.23
N LEU A 76 1.54 7.94 1.86
CA LEU A 76 0.11 7.71 1.81
C LEU A 76 -0.40 7.76 0.36
N GLU A 77 0.20 8.62 -0.47
CA GLU A 77 -0.18 8.79 -1.87
C GLU A 77 0.20 7.57 -2.70
N ASP A 78 1.39 7.00 -2.48
CA ASP A 78 1.85 5.83 -3.23
C ASP A 78 1.08 4.58 -2.84
N LEU A 79 0.80 4.38 -1.54
CA LEU A 79 -0.06 3.28 -1.13
C LEU A 79 -1.49 3.45 -1.66
N ALA A 80 -2.06 4.66 -1.57
CA ALA A 80 -3.40 4.93 -2.09
C ALA A 80 -3.51 4.64 -3.59
N LYS A 81 -2.50 5.01 -4.40
CA LYS A 81 -2.47 4.67 -5.83
C LYS A 81 -2.53 3.16 -6.06
N SER A 82 -1.68 2.39 -5.37
CA SER A 82 -1.65 0.93 -5.49
C SER A 82 -2.94 0.27 -5.05
N VAL A 83 -3.54 0.76 -3.96
CA VAL A 83 -4.83 0.29 -3.47
C VAL A 83 -5.94 0.51 -4.49
N VAL A 84 -5.99 1.67 -5.16
CA VAL A 84 -7.03 1.92 -6.18
C VAL A 84 -6.86 1.01 -7.41
N ILE A 85 -5.61 0.68 -7.77
CA ILE A 85 -5.30 -0.21 -8.90
C ILE A 85 -5.69 -1.66 -8.56
N VAL A 86 -5.30 -2.15 -7.37
CA VAL A 86 -5.43 -3.56 -6.99
C VAL A 86 -6.81 -3.89 -6.41
N ALA A 87 -7.45 -2.96 -5.71
CA ALA A 87 -8.74 -3.12 -5.05
C ALA A 87 -9.79 -2.11 -5.56
N PRO A 88 -10.13 -2.10 -6.87
CA PRO A 88 -11.09 -1.15 -7.43
C PRO A 88 -12.52 -1.33 -6.88
N SER A 89 -12.85 -2.54 -6.38
CA SER A 89 -14.13 -2.87 -5.75
C SER A 89 -14.22 -2.48 -4.27
N ASN A 90 -13.20 -1.82 -3.73
CA ASN A 90 -13.08 -1.49 -2.30
C ASN A 90 -12.95 -2.71 -1.36
N VAL A 91 -12.57 -3.88 -1.89
CA VAL A 91 -12.37 -5.11 -1.10
C VAL A 91 -10.91 -5.52 -1.17
N ILE A 92 -10.28 -5.69 -0.01
CA ILE A 92 -8.92 -6.21 0.14
C ILE A 92 -9.00 -7.61 0.74
N THR A 93 -8.51 -8.57 -0.03
CA THR A 93 -8.25 -9.95 0.41
C THR A 93 -6.75 -10.11 0.68
N ARG A 94 -6.33 -11.25 1.26
CA ARG A 94 -4.91 -11.60 1.41
C ARG A 94 -4.12 -11.41 0.12
N ALA A 95 -4.61 -11.96 -0.99
CA ALA A 95 -3.97 -11.85 -2.30
C ALA A 95 -3.94 -10.42 -2.84
N SER A 96 -4.95 -9.60 -2.51
CA SER A 96 -4.95 -8.17 -2.84
C SER A 96 -3.90 -7.43 -2.02
N LEU A 97 -3.74 -7.76 -0.74
CA LEU A 97 -2.79 -7.13 0.16
C LEU A 97 -1.35 -7.35 -0.32
N GLU A 98 -1.01 -8.60 -0.66
CA GLU A 98 0.28 -8.94 -1.26
C GLU A 98 0.57 -8.09 -2.51
N LYS A 99 -0.39 -8.02 -3.44
CA LYS A 99 -0.27 -7.22 -4.66
C LYS A 99 -0.13 -5.73 -4.38
N ILE A 100 -0.82 -5.19 -3.37
CA ILE A 100 -0.72 -3.77 -3.00
C ILE A 100 0.71 -3.44 -2.58
N PHE A 101 1.35 -4.25 -1.75
CA PHE A 101 2.72 -4.02 -1.31
C PHE A 101 3.76 -4.24 -2.42
N ASN A 102 3.44 -5.10 -3.39
CA ASN A 102 4.27 -5.28 -4.59
C ASN A 102 4.16 -4.09 -5.56
N GLU A 103 2.97 -3.49 -5.71
CA GLU A 103 2.73 -2.34 -6.59
C GLU A 103 3.16 -1.00 -5.96
N ALA A 104 3.04 -0.85 -4.63
CA ALA A 104 3.41 0.38 -3.92
C ALA A 104 4.91 0.68 -3.92
N ARG A 105 5.75 -0.23 -4.45
CA ARG A 105 7.18 -0.02 -4.65
C ARG A 105 7.64 -0.48 -6.02
N SER A 106 8.50 0.32 -6.63
CA SER A 106 9.22 -0.04 -7.86
C SER A 106 10.49 -0.88 -7.65
N ASN A 107 10.67 -1.57 -6.51
CA ASN A 107 11.91 -2.27 -6.16
C ASN A 107 11.72 -3.75 -5.81
N ASP A 108 12.71 -4.55 -6.19
CA ASP A 108 12.77 -6.01 -6.35
C ASP A 108 12.49 -6.93 -5.14
N ASN A 109 12.08 -6.43 -3.98
CA ASN A 109 11.99 -7.28 -2.77
C ASN A 109 10.66 -7.09 -2.02
N PRO A 110 9.64 -7.93 -2.32
CA PRO A 110 8.32 -7.90 -1.67
C PRO A 110 8.37 -8.43 -0.23
N LEU A 111 7.29 -8.18 0.54
CA LEU A 111 7.07 -8.85 1.83
C LEU A 111 7.00 -10.36 1.61
N SER A 112 7.48 -11.15 2.57
CA SER A 112 7.32 -12.60 2.55
C SER A 112 5.86 -13.01 2.78
N GLU A 113 5.48 -14.22 2.37
CA GLU A 113 4.12 -14.74 2.58
C GLU A 113 3.71 -14.73 4.05
N ASP A 114 4.62 -15.11 4.95
CA ASP A 114 4.37 -15.12 6.40
C ASP A 114 4.10 -13.70 6.95
N GLU A 115 4.84 -12.70 6.47
CA GLU A 115 4.64 -11.29 6.87
C GLU A 115 3.30 -10.75 6.35
N ILE A 116 2.89 -11.14 5.13
CA ILE A 116 1.58 -10.81 4.58
C ILE A 116 0.47 -11.47 5.40
N ASP A 117 0.65 -12.72 5.82
CA ASP A 117 -0.35 -13.46 6.62
C ASP A 117 -0.53 -12.86 8.00
N GLU A 118 0.56 -12.53 8.69
CA GLU A 118 0.49 -11.87 9.98
C GLU A 118 -0.19 -10.50 9.88
N LEU A 119 0.19 -9.69 8.88
CA LEU A 119 -0.45 -8.40 8.64
C LEU A 119 -1.94 -8.56 8.33
N PHE A 120 -2.29 -9.52 7.48
CA PHE A 120 -3.67 -9.80 7.11
C PHE A 120 -4.50 -10.19 8.33
N ASN A 121 -3.98 -11.07 9.19
CA ASN A 121 -4.67 -11.50 10.41
C ASN A 121 -4.88 -10.37 11.42
N ILE A 122 -4.00 -9.37 11.44
CA ILE A 122 -4.14 -8.20 12.32
C ILE A 122 -5.22 -7.25 11.82
N LEU A 123 -5.29 -7.07 10.50
CA LEU A 123 -6.28 -6.20 9.86
C LEU A 123 -7.66 -6.87 9.78
N ASP A 124 -7.70 -8.19 9.54
CA ASP A 124 -8.91 -9.02 9.54
C ASP A 124 -9.20 -9.57 10.94
N ASN A 125 -9.33 -8.67 11.90
CA ASN A 125 -9.58 -8.99 13.32
C ASN A 125 -10.89 -9.77 13.55
N GLU A 126 -11.84 -9.69 12.62
CA GLU A 126 -13.12 -10.40 12.65
C GLU A 126 -13.09 -11.71 11.84
N HIS A 127 -11.94 -12.08 11.27
CA HIS A 127 -11.72 -13.29 10.48
C HIS A 127 -12.75 -13.49 9.35
N LYS A 128 -13.09 -12.40 8.67
CA LYS A 128 -14.05 -12.39 7.55
C LYS A 128 -13.41 -12.83 6.23
N GLY A 129 -12.09 -12.92 6.18
CA GLY A 129 -11.31 -13.19 4.97
C GLY A 129 -11.18 -12.00 4.04
N ALA A 130 -11.68 -10.82 4.42
CA ALA A 130 -11.54 -9.57 3.67
C ALA A 130 -11.91 -8.35 4.53
N PHE A 131 -11.34 -7.19 4.18
CA PHE A 131 -11.68 -5.88 4.74
C PHE A 131 -11.78 -4.82 3.65
N THR A 132 -12.33 -3.65 3.99
CA THR A 132 -12.47 -2.56 3.01
C THR A 132 -11.16 -1.81 2.81
N ALA A 133 -10.97 -1.25 1.62
CA ALA A 133 -9.77 -0.46 1.37
C ALA A 133 -9.76 0.87 2.15
N ASP A 134 -10.94 1.43 2.45
CA ASP A 134 -11.06 2.58 3.35
C ASP A 134 -10.57 2.21 4.76
N TYR A 135 -11.02 1.08 5.31
CA TYR A 135 -10.55 0.58 6.61
C TYR A 135 -9.04 0.36 6.63
N PHE A 136 -8.49 -0.24 5.57
CA PHE A 136 -7.05 -0.47 5.44
C PHE A 136 -6.24 0.84 5.48
N MET A 137 -6.63 1.82 4.66
CA MET A 137 -5.95 3.11 4.62
C MET A 137 -6.12 3.89 5.93
N GLN A 138 -7.28 3.76 6.58
CA GLN A 138 -7.52 4.32 7.91
C GLN A 138 -6.66 3.67 8.99
N ALA A 139 -6.51 2.35 8.95
CA ALA A 139 -5.72 1.60 9.93
C ALA A 139 -4.24 2.00 9.88
N LEU A 140 -3.73 2.29 8.68
CA LEU A 140 -2.32 2.64 8.48
C LEU A 140 -2.03 4.14 8.60
N TYR A 141 -2.90 5.02 8.08
CA TYR A 141 -2.64 6.47 7.98
C TYR A 141 -3.72 7.34 8.64
N GLY A 142 -4.68 6.76 9.36
CA GLY A 142 -5.81 7.47 9.94
C GLY A 142 -6.74 8.07 8.87
N ASP A 143 -7.52 9.07 9.27
CA ASP A 143 -8.54 9.69 8.42
C ASP A 143 -7.95 10.31 7.14
N GLU A 144 -6.72 10.80 7.20
CA GLU A 144 -5.98 11.30 6.02
C GLU A 144 -5.77 10.21 4.96
N GLY A 145 -5.52 8.96 5.37
CA GLY A 145 -5.40 7.83 4.44
C GLY A 145 -6.71 7.56 3.70
N SER A 146 -7.83 7.61 4.42
CA SER A 146 -9.17 7.44 3.84
C SER A 146 -9.52 8.57 2.87
N LEU A 147 -9.20 9.82 3.25
CA LEU A 147 -9.41 10.99 2.39
C LEU A 147 -8.57 10.91 1.11
N CYS A 148 -7.29 10.57 1.23
CA CYS A 148 -6.43 10.42 0.06
C CYS A 148 -6.92 9.30 -0.87
N LEU A 149 -7.40 8.17 -0.32
CA LEU A 149 -7.98 7.10 -1.11
C LEU A 149 -9.22 7.58 -1.89
N ALA A 150 -10.10 8.35 -1.24
CA ALA A 150 -11.28 8.93 -1.88
C ALA A 150 -10.90 9.91 -3.00
N GLU A 151 -9.90 10.76 -2.79
CA GLU A 151 -9.37 11.68 -3.80
C GLU A 151 -8.76 10.93 -4.99
N GLN A 152 -7.95 9.89 -4.74
CA GLN A 152 -7.38 9.06 -5.80
C GLN A 152 -8.46 8.36 -6.62
N ARG A 153 -9.52 7.85 -5.98
CA ARG A 153 -10.67 7.26 -6.67
C ARG A 153 -11.40 8.27 -7.54
N ALA A 154 -11.69 9.46 -7.00
CA ALA A 154 -12.35 10.54 -7.75
C ALA A 154 -11.52 10.97 -8.97
N ASN A 155 -10.21 11.12 -8.79
CA ASN A 155 -9.27 11.46 -9.86
C ASN A 155 -9.23 10.38 -10.96
N ASN A 156 -9.24 9.10 -10.59
CA ASN A 156 -9.27 8.00 -11.56
C ASN A 156 -10.59 7.94 -12.34
N VAL A 157 -11.73 8.20 -11.68
CA VAL A 157 -13.03 8.30 -12.36
C VAL A 157 -13.04 9.47 -13.36
N LEU A 158 -12.49 10.63 -12.98
CA LEU A 158 -12.38 11.79 -13.87
C LEU A 158 -11.49 11.50 -15.07
N LYS A 159 -10.30 10.93 -14.86
CA LYS A 159 -9.39 10.52 -15.94
C LYS A 159 -10.04 9.51 -16.89
N ALA A 160 -10.76 8.52 -16.35
CA ALA A 160 -11.48 7.54 -17.15
C ALA A 160 -12.60 8.15 -18.01
N LYS A 161 -13.31 9.17 -17.50
CA LYS A 161 -14.31 9.92 -18.30
C LYS A 161 -13.64 10.70 -19.43
N MET A 162 -12.57 11.43 -19.14
CA MET A 162 -11.82 12.19 -20.16
C MET A 162 -11.26 11.30 -21.27
N LEU A 163 -10.74 10.12 -20.93
CA LEU A 163 -10.26 9.14 -21.91
C LEU A 163 -11.40 8.63 -22.81
N LYS A 164 -12.55 8.28 -22.23
CA LYS A 164 -13.72 7.84 -23.01
C LYS A 164 -14.25 8.93 -23.94
N ASP A 165 -14.26 10.18 -23.49
CA ASP A 165 -14.69 11.31 -24.31
C ASP A 165 -13.70 11.57 -25.46
N ALA A 166 -12.39 11.46 -25.19
CA ALA A 166 -11.35 11.57 -26.22
C ALA A 166 -11.45 10.44 -27.26
N GLU A 167 -11.65 9.19 -26.83
CA GLU A 167 -11.84 8.04 -27.72
C GLU A 167 -13.10 8.18 -28.58
N HIS A 168 -14.21 8.61 -27.99
CA HIS A 168 -15.46 8.83 -28.70
C HIS A 168 -15.34 9.99 -29.72
N ASN A 169 -14.63 11.06 -29.38
CA ASN A 169 -14.35 12.16 -30.29
C ASN A 169 -13.41 11.75 -31.44
N ALA A 170 -12.39 10.91 -31.17
CA ALA A 170 -11.50 10.35 -32.18
C ALA A 170 -12.22 9.38 -33.13
N GLN A 171 -13.16 8.58 -32.63
CA GLN A 171 -14.00 7.71 -33.47
C GLN A 171 -14.98 8.49 -34.35
N LYS A 172 -15.49 9.64 -33.86
CA LYS A 172 -16.35 10.53 -34.66
C LYS A 172 -15.58 11.24 -35.77
N SER A 173 -14.36 11.72 -35.50
CA SER A 173 -13.51 12.35 -36.53
C SER A 173 -13.03 11.35 -37.58
N GLY A 174 -12.76 10.09 -37.21
CA GLY A 174 -12.42 9.01 -38.13
C GLY A 174 -13.59 8.49 -38.99
N ARG A 175 -14.85 8.68 -38.58
CA ARG A 175 -16.04 8.31 -39.38
C ARG A 175 -16.41 9.36 -40.43
N ASN A 176 -16.15 10.64 -40.19
CA ASN A 176 -16.47 11.74 -41.11
C ASN A 176 -15.46 11.90 -42.28
N SER A 177 -14.38 11.12 -42.31
CA SER A 177 -13.35 11.17 -43.35
C SER A 177 -13.46 10.05 -44.41
N LYS A 178 -14.56 9.29 -44.45
CA LYS A 178 -14.81 8.34 -45.56
C LYS A 178 -15.20 9.11 -46.84
N PRO A 179 -14.42 9.04 -47.93
CA PRO A 179 -14.71 9.81 -49.13
C PRO A 179 -15.95 9.24 -49.84
N ILE A 180 -16.91 10.13 -50.11
CA ILE A 180 -18.04 9.88 -51.00
C ILE A 180 -17.45 9.61 -52.40
N LYS A 181 -17.50 8.34 -52.84
CA LYS A 181 -17.16 7.99 -54.23
C LYS A 181 -18.21 8.59 -55.16
N ASN A 182 -17.94 9.78 -55.69
CA ASN A 182 -18.70 10.36 -56.79
C ASN A 182 -18.58 9.46 -58.01
N LYS A 183 -19.68 8.80 -58.39
CA LYS A 183 -19.82 8.12 -59.67
C LYS A 183 -20.00 9.18 -60.76
N THR A 184 -18.92 9.59 -61.39
CA THR A 184 -18.97 10.31 -62.66
C THR A 184 -19.40 9.32 -63.74
N LYS A 185 -20.63 9.46 -64.24
CA LYS A 185 -21.10 8.79 -65.45
C LYS A 185 -20.30 9.34 -66.64
N ALA A 186 -19.57 8.48 -67.33
CA ALA A 186 -19.00 8.79 -68.64
C ALA A 186 -20.09 8.64 -69.72
N CYS A 187 -20.22 9.65 -70.57
CA CYS A 187 -20.93 9.58 -71.84
C CYS A 187 -20.29 8.54 -72.76
N CYS A 188 -21.12 7.72 -73.41
CA CYS A 188 -21.00 7.29 -74.80
C CYS A 188 -22.41 7.17 -75.37
#